data_AF-A0A936NMI5-F1
#
_entry.id   AF-A0A936NMI5-F1
#
_cell.length_a   1.000
_cell.length_b   1.000
_cell.length_c   1.000
_cell.angle_alpha   90.00
_cell.angle_beta   90.00
_cell.angle_gamma   90.00
#
_symmetry.space_group_name_H-M   'P 1'
#
loop_
_entity.id
_entity.type
_entity.pdbx_description
1 polymer ?
#
loop_
_entity_poly.entity_id
_entity_poly.type
_entity_poly.pdbx_seq_one_letter_code
_entity_poly.pdbx_strand_id
1 'polypeptide(L)'
;MSDRPDRPKRQAMSLEEATISNMWEIAALVEVLERKGLCTKQDLHDIIAELRKQAPRAKIPETVFPSPYLMTQTEEKVIDDILAVLNQHGMDSKQSLDLLEQIGRIIEMGARMTRGTTH
;
A
#
# COMPACT_ATOMS: atom_id res chain seq x y z
N MET A 1 -1.85 47.66 -13.86
CA MET A 1 -1.51 46.21 -13.83
C MET A 1 -0.96 45.93 -12.45
N SER A 2 -1.69 45.19 -11.61
CA SER A 2 -1.22 44.80 -10.26
C SER A 2 -0.77 43.35 -10.32
N ASP A 3 0.55 43.14 -10.30
CA ASP A 3 1.15 41.84 -10.01
C ASP A 3 0.77 41.44 -8.58
N ARG A 4 -0.02 40.39 -8.45
CA ARG A 4 -0.19 39.68 -7.18
C ARG A 4 0.98 38.69 -7.07
N PRO A 5 1.75 38.68 -5.97
CA PRO A 5 2.80 37.69 -5.80
C PRO A 5 2.17 36.30 -5.78
N ASP A 6 2.69 35.45 -6.66
CA ASP A 6 2.28 34.06 -6.87
C ASP A 6 2.32 33.34 -5.52
N ARG A 7 1.15 32.98 -5.00
CA ARG A 7 1.00 32.27 -3.73
C ARG A 7 1.74 30.93 -3.90
N PRO A 8 2.60 30.49 -2.96
CA PRO A 8 3.28 29.21 -3.07
C PRO A 8 2.23 28.12 -3.33
N LYS A 9 2.28 27.50 -4.50
CA LYS A 9 1.44 26.33 -4.80
C LYS A 9 1.83 25.29 -3.76
N ARG A 10 1.01 25.11 -2.71
CA ARG A 10 1.10 23.93 -1.85
C ARG A 10 1.12 22.76 -2.83
N GLN A 11 2.22 22.02 -2.89
CA GLN A 11 2.27 20.75 -3.60
C GLN A 11 1.18 19.90 -2.94
N ALA A 12 0.04 19.79 -3.62
CA ALA A 12 -1.00 18.89 -3.19
C ALA A 12 -0.43 17.49 -3.37
N MET A 13 -0.41 16.69 -2.30
CA MET A 13 -0.11 15.27 -2.41
C MET A 13 -1.00 14.66 -3.48
N SER A 14 -0.44 13.73 -4.24
CA SER A 14 -1.23 12.88 -5.11
C SER A 14 -2.23 12.09 -4.26
N LEU A 15 -3.32 11.63 -4.88
CA LEU A 15 -4.31 10.81 -4.18
C LEU A 15 -3.68 9.52 -3.61
N GLU A 16 -2.70 8.97 -4.34
CA GLU A 16 -1.95 7.78 -3.94
C GLU A 16 -1.05 8.08 -2.73
N GLU A 17 -0.29 9.18 -2.78
CA GLU A 17 0.53 9.64 -1.66
C GLU A 17 -0.31 9.92 -0.41
N ALA A 18 -1.46 10.57 -0.58
CA ALA A 18 -2.39 10.84 0.52
C ALA A 18 -2.98 9.53 1.07
N THR A 19 -3.28 8.54 0.22
CA THR A 19 -3.79 7.24 0.65
C THR A 19 -2.74 6.47 1.44
N ILE A 20 -1.50 6.46 0.97
CA ILE A 20 -0.37 5.82 1.66
C ILE A 20 -0.09 6.53 3.00
N SER A 21 -0.06 7.86 3.03
CA SER A 21 0.11 8.64 4.27
C SER A 21 -0.98 8.30 5.29
N ASN A 22 -2.24 8.33 4.86
CA ASN A 22 -3.38 8.00 5.72
C ASN A 22 -3.29 6.57 6.27
N MET A 23 -2.83 5.60 5.46
CA MET A 23 -2.67 4.22 5.90
C MET A 23 -1.66 4.11 7.06
N TRP A 24 -0.49 4.73 6.93
CA TRP A 24 0.54 4.72 7.98
C TRP A 24 0.12 5.47 9.23
N GLU A 25 -0.55 6.62 9.07
CA GLU A 25 -1.07 7.42 10.18
C GLU A 25 -2.14 6.64 10.98
N ILE A 26 -3.05 5.95 10.29
CA ILE A 26 -4.06 5.09 10.92
C ILE A 26 -3.39 3.91 11.64
N ALA A 27 -2.42 3.25 11.01
CA ALA A 27 -1.69 2.13 11.63
C ALA A 27 -0.97 2.57 12.92
N ALA A 28 -0.30 3.72 12.90
CA ALA A 28 0.36 4.27 14.08
C ALA A 28 -0.64 4.62 15.19
N LEU A 29 -1.81 5.18 14.84
CA LEU A 29 -2.84 5.50 15.80
C LEU A 29 -3.42 4.24 16.46
N VAL A 30 -3.71 3.20 15.67
CA VAL A 30 -4.18 1.90 16.18
C VAL A 30 -3.16 1.29 17.14
N GLU A 31 -1.88 1.28 16.78
CA GLU A 31 -0.80 0.77 17.63
C GLU A 31 -0.72 1.51 18.99
N VAL A 32 -0.91 2.84 18.99
CA VAL A 32 -0.93 3.63 20.23
C VAL A 32 -2.15 3.29 21.11
N LEU A 33 -3.32 3.10 20.50
CA LEU A 33 -4.55 2.77 21.23
C LEU A 33 -4.48 1.36 21.84
N GLU A 34 -3.90 0.39 21.11
CA GLU A 34 -3.66 -0.97 21.61
C GLU A 34 -2.68 -0.97 22.79
N ARG A 35 -1.55 -0.25 22.68
CA ARG A 35 -0.56 -0.13 23.77
C ARG A 35 -1.13 0.50 25.03
N LYS A 36 -2.12 1.39 24.90
CA LYS A 36 -2.83 1.99 26.03
C LYS A 36 -3.98 1.13 26.57
N GLY A 37 -4.25 -0.02 25.96
CA GLY A 37 -5.35 -0.91 26.33
C GLY A 37 -6.73 -0.29 26.07
N LEU A 38 -6.83 0.67 25.15
CA LEU A 38 -8.08 1.40 24.85
C LEU A 38 -8.95 0.66 23.83
N CYS A 39 -8.34 -0.16 22.98
CA CYS A 39 -9.02 -1.04 22.05
C CYS A 39 -8.17 -2.27 21.76
N THR A 40 -8.83 -3.34 21.34
CA THR A 40 -8.21 -4.51 20.74
C THR A 40 -8.38 -4.47 19.21
N LYS A 41 -7.60 -5.30 18.50
CA LYS A 41 -7.80 -5.54 17.06
C LYS A 41 -9.23 -5.95 16.74
N GLN A 42 -9.86 -6.75 17.60
CA GLN A 42 -11.21 -7.22 17.39
C GLN A 42 -12.23 -6.08 17.46
N ASP A 43 -12.09 -5.17 18.44
CA ASP A 43 -12.97 -3.99 18.56
C ASP A 43 -12.96 -3.14 17.29
N LEU A 44 -11.78 -2.98 16.67
CA LEU A 44 -11.64 -2.27 15.40
C LEU A 44 -12.35 -2.99 14.25
N HIS A 45 -12.19 -4.31 14.13
CA HIS A 45 -12.88 -5.09 13.11
C HIS A 45 -14.41 -5.01 13.24
N ASP A 46 -14.93 -5.05 14.47
CA ASP A 46 -16.36 -4.99 14.75
C ASP A 46 -16.94 -3.62 14.40
N ILE A 47 -16.26 -2.53 14.77
CA ILE A 47 -16.65 -1.16 14.43
C ILE A 47 -16.61 -0.94 12.92
N ILE A 48 -15.55 -1.40 12.23
CA ILE A 48 -15.43 -1.30 10.77
C ILE A 48 -16.58 -2.05 10.08
N ALA A 49 -16.89 -3.27 10.54
CA ALA A 49 -17.99 -4.05 9.98
C ALA A 49 -19.33 -3.32 10.14
N GLU A 50 -19.58 -2.69 11.29
CA GLU A 50 -20.80 -1.93 11.54
C GLU A 50 -20.88 -0.65 10.69
N LEU A 51 -19.79 0.11 10.60
CA LEU A 51 -19.72 1.31 9.74
C LEU A 51 -19.95 0.96 8.26
N ARG A 52 -19.42 -0.17 7.79
CA ARG A 52 -19.64 -0.66 6.41
C ARG A 52 -21.09 -1.02 6.13
N LYS A 53 -21.85 -1.50 7.12
CA LYS A 53 -23.30 -1.75 6.96
C LYS A 53 -24.07 -0.44 6.77
N GLN A 54 -23.63 0.63 7.42
CA GLN A 54 -24.29 1.94 7.39
C GLN A 54 -24.03 2.73 6.09
N ALA A 55 -22.95 2.40 5.35
CA ALA A 55 -22.59 3.06 4.10
C ALA A 55 -22.43 2.07 2.92
N PRO A 56 -23.52 1.55 2.33
CA PRO A 56 -23.48 0.55 1.24
C PRO A 56 -22.78 1.03 -0.03
N ARG A 57 -22.64 2.35 -0.21
CA ARG A 57 -22.03 2.98 -1.40
C ARG A 57 -20.51 2.96 -1.40
N ALA A 58 -19.87 2.61 -0.29
CA ALA A 58 -18.42 2.40 -0.20
C ALA A 58 -18.05 0.91 -0.33
N LYS A 59 -18.90 0.11 -0.98
CA LYS A 59 -18.48 -1.20 -1.47
C LYS A 59 -17.39 -0.96 -2.51
N ILE A 60 -16.14 -1.13 -2.10
CA ILE A 60 -15.03 -1.35 -3.01
C ILE A 60 -15.50 -2.49 -3.91
N PRO A 61 -15.61 -2.29 -5.25
CA PRO A 61 -15.98 -3.38 -6.13
C PRO A 61 -15.07 -4.58 -5.86
N GLU A 62 -15.62 -5.79 -5.76
CA GLU A 62 -14.84 -7.03 -5.61
C GLU A 62 -13.78 -7.20 -6.72
N THR A 63 -13.90 -6.42 -7.80
CA THR A 63 -12.96 -6.36 -8.91
C THR A 63 -11.74 -5.47 -8.66
N VAL A 64 -11.70 -4.65 -7.61
CA VAL A 64 -10.51 -3.82 -7.29
C VAL A 64 -9.48 -4.63 -6.52
N PHE A 65 -9.91 -5.64 -5.76
CA PHE A 65 -9.05 -6.63 -5.13
C PHE A 65 -9.77 -8.00 -5.14
N PRO A 66 -9.32 -8.96 -5.97
CA PRO A 66 -9.95 -10.29 -6.02
C PRO A 66 -9.72 -11.00 -4.68
N SER A 67 -10.78 -11.19 -3.87
CA SER A 67 -10.71 -11.65 -2.47
C SER A 67 -9.96 -10.65 -1.57
N PRO A 68 -10.26 -10.51 -0.26
CA PRO A 68 -9.32 -9.81 0.62
C PRO A 68 -7.98 -10.53 0.50
N TYR A 69 -7.01 -9.89 -0.15
CA TYR A 69 -5.62 -10.29 -0.10
C TYR A 69 -5.18 -10.04 1.35
N LEU A 70 -5.47 -11.03 2.20
CA LEU A 70 -4.87 -11.12 3.51
C LEU A 70 -3.42 -11.49 3.24
N MET A 71 -2.57 -10.47 3.19
CA MET A 71 -1.14 -10.64 3.03
C MET A 71 -0.67 -11.67 4.07
N THR A 72 -0.14 -12.78 3.60
CA THR A 72 0.36 -13.83 4.48
C THR A 72 1.58 -13.30 5.22
N GLN A 73 1.90 -13.86 6.40
CA GLN A 73 3.14 -13.51 7.13
C GLN A 73 4.39 -13.66 6.26
N THR A 74 4.35 -14.59 5.30
CA THR A 74 5.42 -14.79 4.33
C THR A 74 5.51 -13.62 3.35
N GLU A 75 4.39 -13.16 2.80
CA GLU A 75 4.36 -12.03 1.86
C GLU A 75 4.75 -10.71 2.54
N GLU A 76 4.31 -10.50 3.78
CA GLU A 76 4.72 -9.35 4.61
C GLU A 76 6.23 -9.35 4.82
N LYS A 77 6.80 -10.47 5.27
CA LYS A 77 8.24 -10.60 5.48
C LYS A 77 9.03 -10.39 4.19
N VAL A 78 8.56 -10.92 3.06
CA VAL A 78 9.22 -10.74 1.76
C VAL A 78 9.23 -9.27 1.36
N ILE A 79 8.14 -8.54 1.59
CA ILE A 79 8.07 -7.10 1.31
C ILE A 79 9.04 -6.34 2.21
N ASP A 80 9.07 -6.65 3.51
CA ASP A 80 10.01 -6.03 4.45
C ASP A 80 11.47 -6.27 4.06
N ASP A 81 11.83 -7.50 3.69
CA ASP A 81 13.17 -7.86 3.25
C ASP A 81 13.55 -7.10 1.97
N ILE A 82 12.63 -6.98 1.00
CA ILE A 82 12.86 -6.20 -0.23
C ILE A 82 13.09 -4.73 0.12
N LEU A 83 12.22 -4.13 0.95
CA LEU A 83 12.34 -2.73 1.35
C LEU A 83 13.64 -2.48 2.12
N ALA A 84 14.06 -3.40 2.98
CA ALA A 84 15.34 -3.31 3.68
C ALA A 84 16.52 -3.28 2.71
N VAL A 85 16.51 -4.13 1.67
CA VAL A 85 17.55 -4.15 0.64
C VAL A 85 17.57 -2.86 -0.18
N LEU A 86 16.40 -2.34 -0.59
CA LEU A 86 16.29 -1.09 -1.34
C LEU A 86 16.85 0.09 -0.53
N ASN A 87 16.47 0.18 0.75
CA ASN A 87 16.94 1.21 1.67
C ASN A 87 18.44 1.10 1.96
N GLN A 88 18.97 -0.12 2.12
CA GLN A 88 20.40 -0.34 2.32
C GLN A 88 21.24 0.20 1.16
N HIS A 89 20.70 0.17 -0.05
CA HIS A 89 21.37 0.69 -1.25
C HIS A 89 21.03 2.17 -1.53
N GLY A 90 20.30 2.83 -0.61
CA GLY A 90 19.94 4.24 -0.73
C GLY A 90 19.04 4.55 -1.93
N MET A 91 18.26 3.56 -2.39
CA MET A 91 17.39 3.73 -3.55
C MET A 91 16.22 4.66 -3.20
N ASP A 92 15.96 5.62 -4.07
CA ASP A 92 14.75 6.43 -3.99
C ASP A 92 13.54 5.65 -4.53
N SER A 93 12.35 6.21 -4.34
CA SER A 93 11.09 5.57 -4.76
C SER A 93 11.02 5.33 -6.27
N LYS A 94 11.59 6.21 -7.10
CA LYS A 94 11.57 6.06 -8.55
C LYS A 94 12.47 4.92 -8.99
N GLN A 95 13.70 4.88 -8.47
CA GLN A 95 14.65 3.80 -8.72
C GLN A 95 14.10 2.44 -8.26
N SER A 96 13.43 2.42 -7.12
CA SER A 96 12.80 1.22 -6.57
C SER A 96 11.68 0.71 -7.48
N LEU A 97 10.83 1.60 -8.00
CA LEU A 97 9.75 1.23 -8.93
C LEU A 97 10.31 0.68 -10.26
N ASP A 98 11.28 1.37 -10.85
CA ASP A 98 11.92 0.94 -12.10
C ASP A 98 12.53 -0.47 -11.96
N LEU A 99 13.16 -0.76 -10.81
CA LEU A 99 13.72 -2.07 -10.49
C LEU A 99 12.63 -3.14 -10.35
N LEU A 100 11.55 -2.86 -9.62
CA LEU A 100 10.45 -3.81 -9.41
C LEU A 100 9.75 -4.16 -10.72
N GLU A 101 9.58 -3.19 -11.63
CA GLU A 101 9.08 -3.46 -12.98
C GLU A 101 10.04 -4.36 -13.78
N GLN A 102 11.34 -4.16 -13.65
CA GLN A 102 12.34 -5.01 -14.30
C GLN A 102 12.31 -6.44 -13.74
N ILE A 103 12.18 -6.61 -12.43
CA ILE A 103 12.03 -7.92 -11.78
C ILE A 103 10.75 -8.61 -12.28
N GLY A 104 9.63 -7.89 -12.37
CA GLY A 104 8.38 -8.42 -12.91
C GLY A 104 8.53 -8.94 -14.34
N ARG A 105 9.21 -8.19 -15.22
CA ARG A 105 9.53 -8.63 -16.59
C ARG A 105 10.39 -9.89 -16.62
N ILE A 106 11.39 -10.01 -15.74
CA ILE A 106 12.25 -11.20 -15.64
C ILE A 106 11.45 -12.44 -15.23
N ILE A 107 10.59 -12.30 -14.21
CA ILE A 107 9.73 -13.40 -13.75
C ILE A 107 8.76 -13.84 -14.86
N GLU A 108 8.16 -12.88 -15.56
CA GLU A 108 7.25 -13.17 -16.67
C GLU A 108 7.97 -13.91 -17.81
N MET A 109 9.18 -13.49 -18.17
CA MET A 109 10.00 -14.20 -19.16
C MET A 109 10.31 -15.64 -18.71
N GLY A 110 10.71 -15.84 -17.46
CA GLY A 110 10.94 -17.17 -16.90
C GLY A 110 9.70 -18.07 -16.95
N ALA A 111 8.53 -17.51 -16.62
CA ALA A 111 7.25 -18.22 -16.69
C ALA A 111 6.83 -18.58 -18.13
N ARG A 112 7.18 -17.75 -19.12
CA ARG A 112 6.93 -18.06 -20.54
C ARG A 112 7.87 -19.16 -21.04
N MET A 113 9.13 -19.17 -20.61
CA MET A 113 10.10 -20.20 -20.99
C MET A 113 9.73 -21.58 -20.46
N THR A 114 9.27 -21.69 -19.21
CA THR A 114 8.85 -22.98 -18.63
C THR A 114 7.59 -23.57 -19.26
N ARG A 115 6.70 -22.74 -19.82
CA ARG A 115 5.53 -23.18 -20.59
C ARG A 115 5.87 -23.59 -22.02
N GLY A 116 6.99 -23.12 -22.57
CA GLY A 116 7.44 -23.42 -23.94
C GLY A 116 8.35 -24.65 -24.06
N THR A 117 8.79 -25.24 -22.96
CA THR A 117 9.77 -26.36 -22.94
C THR A 117 9.17 -27.76 -22.82
N THR A 118 7.84 -27.93 -22.90
CA THR A 118 7.23 -29.24 -23.08
C THR A 118 7.15 -29.57 -24.57
N HIS A 119 8.23 -30.15 -25.11
CA HIS A 119 8.24 -30.91 -26.35
C HIS A 119 8.55 -32.37 -26.05
#